data_AF-A0A8S1KLL1-F1
#
_entry.id   AF-A0A8S1KLL1-F1
#
_cell.length_a   1.000
_cell.length_b   1.000
_cell.length_c   1.000
_cell.angle_alpha   90.00
_cell.angle_beta   90.00
_cell.angle_gamma   90.00
#
_symmetry.space_group_name_H-M   'P 1'
#
loop_
_entity.id
_entity.type
_entity.pdbx_description
1 polymer ?
#
loop_
_entity_poly.entity_id
_entity_poly.type
_entity_poly.pdbx_seq_one_letter_code
_entity_poly.pdbx_strand_id
1 'polypeptide(L)'
;MSQINQQLLRSLLVDPENIDEHLLCGICHLLVCNPKECESCQQLFCLECIQDWMKRKKTCPYRCSENEIKLKEPHRYVKNTISHLNIKCSNEDCDKIIELGQIDHHVKECLYTTQNCQNEGCGEKIKNFKLEEHRQKCQFRKVICDQCLISYPLNQNHNCFKTLNQKIEDQNLIINQLKKMIEDQNSIINQLKQTVLQQQIDQQQIQQLQKLGRALQQQKDQTCENGHNLIWVQAIYRQQCSSCQQFNEIARFKCQQCNKIYCQKCKKACFKDQKCPAKHQLQYKSIASQTITCDFCSQRPFFKGEGVWSDRECDFDICVSCYNKEQS
;
A
#
# COMPACT_ATOMS: atom_id res chain seq x y z
N MET A 1 -15.00 -31.97 -0.67
CA MET A 1 -16.43 -31.98 -0.24
C MET A 1 -17.43 -31.42 -1.25
N SER A 2 -17.02 -30.77 -2.36
CA SER A 2 -17.97 -30.06 -3.26
C SER A 2 -18.74 -30.93 -4.27
N GLN A 3 -18.64 -32.27 -4.22
CA GLN A 3 -19.22 -33.15 -5.26
C GLN A 3 -20.08 -34.31 -4.72
N ILE A 4 -20.28 -34.44 -3.42
CA ILE A 4 -21.07 -35.54 -2.83
C ILE A 4 -22.30 -34.95 -2.14
N ASN A 5 -23.48 -35.19 -2.72
CA ASN A 5 -24.75 -34.85 -2.08
C ASN A 5 -24.96 -35.72 -0.83
N GLN A 6 -25.68 -35.20 0.16
CA GLN A 6 -26.08 -35.85 1.42
C GLN A 6 -26.62 -37.29 1.23
N GLN A 7 -27.40 -37.55 0.19
CA GLN A 7 -27.92 -38.90 -0.10
C GLN A 7 -26.83 -39.87 -0.56
N LEU A 8 -25.92 -39.41 -1.42
CA LEU A 8 -24.79 -40.20 -1.91
C LEU A 8 -23.76 -40.43 -0.79
N LEU A 9 -23.58 -39.46 0.11
CA LEU A 9 -22.67 -39.62 1.25
C LEU A 9 -23.12 -40.75 2.16
N ARG A 10 -24.43 -40.88 2.43
CA ARG A 10 -24.97 -41.93 3.28
C ARG A 10 -24.74 -43.33 2.70
N SER A 11 -24.94 -43.51 1.40
CA SER A 11 -24.77 -44.82 0.75
C SER A 11 -23.31 -45.27 0.68
N LEU A 12 -22.36 -44.35 0.83
CA LEU A 12 -20.94 -44.65 0.77
C LEU A 12 -20.32 -44.93 2.14
N LEU A 13 -21.00 -44.66 3.26
CA LEU A 13 -20.46 -44.96 4.59
C LEU A 13 -20.29 -46.47 4.80
N VAL A 14 -19.14 -46.87 5.33
CA VAL A 14 -18.83 -48.29 5.59
C VAL A 14 -19.69 -48.84 6.72
N ASP A 15 -19.91 -48.04 7.76
CA ASP A 15 -20.73 -48.40 8.93
C ASP A 15 -21.75 -47.27 9.20
N PRO A 16 -22.87 -47.23 8.46
CA PRO A 16 -23.86 -46.17 8.59
C PRO A 16 -24.72 -46.27 9.86
N GLU A 17 -24.72 -47.42 10.54
CA GLU A 17 -25.51 -47.66 11.76
C GLU A 17 -24.75 -47.25 13.03
N ASN A 18 -23.42 -47.12 12.95
CA ASN A 18 -22.53 -46.78 14.06
C ASN A 18 -21.95 -45.36 13.93
N ILE A 19 -22.79 -44.40 13.51
CA ILE A 19 -22.42 -42.99 13.46
C ILE A 19 -22.89 -42.35 14.76
N ASP A 20 -22.01 -41.59 15.41
CA ASP A 20 -22.38 -40.77 16.56
C ASP A 20 -23.56 -39.85 16.20
N GLU A 21 -24.66 -39.97 16.95
CA GLU A 21 -25.90 -39.20 16.75
C GLU A 21 -25.65 -37.69 16.78
N HIS A 22 -24.61 -37.24 17.51
CA HIS A 22 -24.21 -35.82 17.57
C HIS A 22 -23.63 -35.28 16.26
N LEU A 23 -23.31 -36.15 15.29
CA LEU A 23 -22.87 -35.79 13.94
C LEU A 23 -24.02 -35.77 12.93
N LEU A 24 -25.25 -36.03 13.37
CA LEU A 24 -26.43 -36.00 12.52
C LEU A 24 -27.04 -34.59 12.47
N CYS A 25 -27.57 -34.24 11.31
CA CYS A 25 -28.24 -32.98 11.08
C CYS A 25 -29.60 -32.98 11.80
N GLY A 26 -29.87 -31.98 12.63
CA GLY A 26 -31.14 -31.87 13.34
C GLY A 26 -32.38 -31.55 12.49
N ILE A 27 -32.26 -31.55 11.15
CA ILE A 27 -33.38 -31.35 10.20
C ILE A 27 -33.58 -32.58 9.32
N CYS A 28 -32.52 -33.05 8.64
CA CYS A 28 -32.63 -34.20 7.74
C CYS A 28 -32.29 -35.54 8.41
N HIS A 29 -31.78 -35.52 9.64
CA HIS A 29 -31.37 -36.70 10.41
C HIS A 29 -30.34 -37.59 9.70
N LEU A 30 -29.58 -37.00 8.76
CA LEU A 30 -28.45 -37.64 8.07
C LEU A 30 -27.13 -37.06 8.58
N LEU A 31 -26.02 -37.74 8.30
CA LEU A 31 -24.67 -37.21 8.53
C LEU A 31 -24.55 -35.79 7.94
N VAL A 32 -24.09 -34.85 8.76
CA VAL A 32 -24.02 -33.44 8.38
C VAL A 32 -23.08 -33.19 7.20
N CYS A 33 -23.58 -32.51 6.16
CA CYS A 33 -22.78 -32.04 5.02
C CYS A 33 -22.59 -30.52 5.10
N ASN A 34 -21.34 -30.06 4.98
CA ASN A 34 -20.94 -28.66 5.20
C ASN A 34 -21.56 -28.09 6.50
N PRO A 35 -21.21 -28.66 7.66
CA PRO A 35 -21.93 -28.41 8.91
C PRO A 35 -21.90 -26.96 9.37
N LYS A 36 -23.03 -26.51 9.93
CA LYS A 36 -23.20 -25.27 10.68
C LYS A 36 -23.72 -25.58 12.08
N GLU A 37 -23.19 -24.90 13.07
CA GLU A 37 -23.54 -25.09 14.48
C GLU A 37 -24.33 -23.88 14.98
N CYS A 38 -25.43 -24.12 15.70
CA CYS A 38 -26.15 -23.04 16.36
C CYS A 38 -25.33 -22.48 17.53
N GLU A 39 -25.18 -21.15 17.60
CA GLU A 39 -24.41 -20.50 18.66
C GLU A 39 -24.98 -20.75 20.07
N SER A 40 -26.31 -20.87 20.19
CA SER A 40 -27.00 -20.99 21.47
C SER A 40 -27.12 -22.43 21.99
N CYS A 41 -27.52 -23.39 21.14
CA CYS A 41 -27.75 -24.78 21.56
C CYS A 41 -26.73 -25.79 21.03
N GLN A 42 -25.74 -25.35 20.24
CA GLN A 42 -24.67 -26.18 19.68
C GLN A 42 -25.14 -27.34 18.78
N GLN A 43 -26.41 -27.34 18.36
CA GLN A 43 -26.95 -28.33 17.43
C GLN A 43 -26.38 -28.12 16.02
N LEU A 44 -26.09 -29.24 15.34
CA LEU A 44 -25.51 -29.24 14.00
C LEU A 44 -26.60 -29.37 12.92
N PHE A 45 -26.38 -28.64 11.83
CA PHE A 45 -27.22 -28.68 10.64
C PHE A 45 -26.36 -28.71 9.38
N CYS A 46 -26.84 -29.35 8.32
CA CYS A 46 -26.28 -29.17 6.98
C CYS A 46 -26.49 -27.71 6.53
N LEU A 47 -25.55 -27.14 5.79
CA LEU A 47 -25.66 -25.77 5.26
C LEU A 47 -26.97 -25.55 4.49
N GLU A 48 -27.30 -26.46 3.57
CA GLU A 48 -28.51 -26.35 2.75
C GLU A 48 -29.79 -26.48 3.59
N CYS A 49 -29.81 -27.44 4.53
CA CYS A 49 -30.98 -27.67 5.38
C CYS A 49 -31.32 -26.45 6.23
N ILE A 50 -30.30 -25.82 6.84
CA ILE A 50 -30.56 -24.65 7.69
C ILE A 50 -30.88 -23.41 6.87
N GLN A 51 -30.27 -23.24 5.69
CA GLN A 51 -30.61 -22.15 4.77
C GLN A 51 -32.07 -22.25 4.30
N ASP A 52 -32.53 -23.46 3.95
CA ASP A 52 -33.93 -23.67 3.54
C ASP A 52 -34.92 -23.45 4.70
N TRP A 53 -34.54 -23.83 5.92
CA TRP A 53 -35.31 -23.51 7.11
C TRP A 53 -35.41 -21.99 7.32
N MET A 54 -34.29 -21.27 7.24
CA MET A 54 -34.21 -19.83 7.43
C MET A 54 -35.04 -19.03 6.42
N LYS A 55 -35.30 -19.57 5.22
CA LYS A 55 -36.24 -18.97 4.24
C LYS A 55 -37.69 -18.94 4.76
N ARG A 56 -38.06 -19.87 5.64
CA ARG A 56 -39.43 -20.01 6.19
C ARG A 56 -39.55 -19.46 7.60
N LYS A 57 -38.58 -19.74 8.47
CA LYS A 57 -38.54 -19.33 9.87
C LYS A 57 -37.10 -18.97 10.25
N LYS A 58 -36.91 -17.76 10.77
CA LYS A 58 -35.58 -17.29 11.18
C LYS A 58 -35.14 -17.77 12.57
N THR A 59 -35.93 -18.59 13.25
CA THR A 59 -35.62 -19.13 14.59
C THR A 59 -34.95 -20.50 14.50
N CYS A 60 -34.31 -20.93 15.59
CA CYS A 60 -33.69 -22.25 15.64
C CYS A 60 -34.75 -23.38 15.51
N PRO A 61 -34.52 -24.44 14.71
CA PRO A 61 -35.42 -25.59 14.63
C PRO A 61 -35.76 -26.21 16.00
N TYR A 62 -34.80 -26.18 16.93
CA TYR A 62 -34.95 -26.67 18.31
C TYR A 62 -35.55 -25.63 19.27
N ARG A 63 -35.89 -24.43 18.78
CA ARG A 63 -36.49 -23.33 19.58
C ARG A 63 -35.71 -22.98 20.85
N CYS A 64 -34.38 -23.06 20.78
CA CYS A 64 -33.50 -22.75 21.92
C CYS A 64 -33.46 -21.27 22.29
N SER A 65 -33.98 -20.38 21.43
CA SER A 65 -34.12 -18.95 21.65
C SER A 65 -35.28 -18.42 20.81
N GLU A 66 -35.93 -17.35 21.30
CA GLU A 66 -36.95 -16.61 20.56
C GLU A 66 -36.35 -15.66 19.51
N ASN A 67 -35.04 -15.40 19.59
CA ASN A 67 -34.32 -14.53 18.66
C ASN A 67 -33.98 -15.24 17.34
N GLU A 68 -33.58 -14.44 16.33
CA GLU A 68 -33.06 -14.98 15.07
C GLU A 68 -31.85 -15.90 15.32
N ILE A 69 -31.81 -17.06 14.64
CA ILE A 69 -30.74 -18.04 14.81
C ILE A 69 -29.40 -17.47 14.33
N LYS A 70 -28.39 -17.59 15.19
CA LYS A 70 -26.99 -17.33 14.83
C LYS A 70 -26.26 -18.64 14.59
N LEU A 71 -25.58 -18.71 13.46
CA LEU A 71 -24.82 -19.89 13.01
C LEU A 71 -23.33 -19.58 13.03
N LYS A 72 -22.56 -20.53 13.56
CA LYS A 72 -21.10 -20.49 13.55
C LYS A 72 -20.55 -21.76 12.89
N GLU A 73 -19.25 -21.73 12.60
CA GLU A 73 -18.53 -22.95 12.21
C GLU A 73 -18.47 -23.92 13.39
N PRO A 74 -18.65 -25.24 13.16
CA PRO A 74 -18.57 -26.22 14.22
C PRO A 74 -17.15 -26.34 14.77
N HIS A 75 -17.04 -26.83 16.00
CA HIS A 75 -15.75 -27.03 16.66
C HIS A 75 -14.82 -27.94 15.83
N ARG A 76 -13.50 -27.70 15.91
CA ARG A 76 -12.50 -28.47 15.15
C ARG A 76 -12.60 -29.98 15.38
N TYR A 77 -12.93 -30.38 16.61
CA TYR A 77 -13.14 -31.79 16.96
C TYR A 77 -14.21 -32.43 16.05
N VAL A 78 -15.39 -31.82 15.95
CA VAL A 78 -16.49 -32.29 15.08
C VAL A 78 -16.04 -32.41 13.63
N LYS A 79 -15.33 -31.40 13.10
CA LYS A 79 -14.79 -31.42 11.73
C LYS A 79 -13.81 -32.57 11.51
N ASN A 80 -12.91 -32.81 12.48
CA ASN A 80 -11.95 -33.90 12.40
C ASN A 80 -12.65 -35.27 12.49
N THR A 81 -13.60 -35.44 13.41
CA THR A 81 -14.36 -36.69 13.56
C THR A 81 -15.10 -37.04 12.28
N ILE A 82 -15.78 -36.08 11.65
CA ILE A 82 -16.42 -36.26 10.34
C ILE A 82 -15.38 -36.64 9.28
N SER A 83 -14.21 -35.99 9.29
CA SER A 83 -13.14 -36.25 8.31
C SER A 83 -12.56 -37.66 8.41
N HIS A 84 -12.53 -38.27 9.60
CA HIS A 84 -12.02 -39.63 9.82
C HIS A 84 -13.07 -40.73 9.58
N LEU A 85 -14.30 -40.39 9.22
CA LEU A 85 -15.31 -41.40 8.88
C LEU A 85 -14.89 -42.16 7.62
N ASN A 86 -14.98 -43.49 7.69
CA ASN A 86 -14.66 -44.37 6.59
C ASN A 86 -15.80 -44.47 5.59
N ILE A 87 -15.49 -44.19 4.32
CA ILE A 87 -16.40 -44.30 3.19
C ILE A 87 -15.80 -45.18 2.09
N LYS A 88 -16.67 -45.84 1.33
CA LYS A 88 -16.35 -46.50 0.06
C LYS A 88 -16.22 -45.45 -1.03
N CYS A 89 -15.39 -45.73 -2.03
CA CYS A 89 -15.32 -44.91 -3.23
C CYS A 89 -16.69 -44.85 -3.93
N SER A 90 -17.03 -43.72 -4.56
CA SER A 90 -18.25 -43.57 -5.35
C SER A 90 -18.23 -44.35 -6.67
N ASN A 91 -17.06 -44.83 -7.11
CA ASN A 91 -16.92 -45.64 -8.32
C ASN A 91 -17.18 -47.11 -7.98
N GLU A 92 -18.12 -47.75 -8.68
CA GLU A 92 -18.51 -49.16 -8.45
C GLU A 92 -17.34 -50.14 -8.55
N ASP A 93 -16.38 -49.86 -9.44
CA ASP A 93 -15.21 -50.71 -9.66
C ASP A 93 -14.06 -50.46 -8.64
N CYS A 94 -14.24 -49.56 -7.66
CA CYS A 94 -13.21 -49.20 -6.70
C CYS A 94 -13.57 -49.66 -5.28
N ASP A 95 -12.97 -50.77 -4.85
CA ASP A 95 -13.19 -51.36 -3.51
C ASP A 95 -12.44 -50.64 -2.37
N LYS A 96 -11.81 -49.49 -2.64
CA LYS A 96 -11.04 -48.79 -1.61
C LYS A 96 -11.96 -48.14 -0.58
N ILE A 97 -11.65 -48.38 0.69
CA ILE A 97 -12.18 -47.64 1.83
C ILE A 97 -11.21 -46.52 2.16
N ILE A 98 -11.73 -45.30 2.30
CA ILE A 98 -10.95 -44.08 2.56
C ILE A 98 -11.62 -43.23 3.63
N GLU A 99 -10.83 -42.43 4.32
CA GLU A 99 -11.36 -41.39 5.20
C GLU A 99 -12.03 -40.29 4.38
N LEU A 100 -13.19 -39.80 4.84
CA LEU A 100 -13.96 -38.75 4.17
C LEU A 100 -13.12 -37.48 3.90
N GLY A 101 -12.19 -37.14 4.78
CA GLY A 101 -11.27 -36.02 4.59
C GLY A 101 -10.30 -36.20 3.42
N GLN A 102 -10.06 -37.44 2.99
CA GLN A 102 -9.14 -37.80 1.90
C GLN A 102 -9.86 -38.03 0.56
N ILE A 103 -11.19 -37.87 0.50
CA ILE A 103 -11.95 -38.17 -0.72
C ILE A 103 -11.50 -37.33 -1.92
N ASP A 104 -11.23 -36.03 -1.72
CA ASP A 104 -10.84 -35.15 -2.82
C ASP A 104 -9.45 -35.53 -3.38
N HIS A 105 -8.57 -36.12 -2.56
CA HIS A 105 -7.29 -36.67 -2.99
C HIS A 105 -7.51 -37.99 -3.75
N HIS A 106 -8.27 -38.90 -3.15
CA HIS A 106 -8.56 -40.20 -3.76
C HIS A 106 -9.24 -40.06 -5.13
N VAL A 107 -10.25 -39.19 -5.29
CA VAL A 107 -10.96 -39.02 -6.57
C VAL A 107 -10.00 -38.61 -7.69
N LYS A 108 -8.96 -37.82 -7.39
CA LYS A 108 -7.94 -37.43 -8.38
C LYS A 108 -7.08 -38.60 -8.84
N GLU A 109 -6.71 -39.49 -7.92
CA GLU A 109 -5.81 -40.62 -8.19
C GLU A 109 -6.54 -41.94 -8.50
N CYS A 110 -7.84 -42.01 -8.22
CA CYS A 110 -8.61 -43.22 -8.37
C CYS A 110 -8.62 -43.64 -9.83
N LEU A 111 -8.15 -44.86 -10.07
CA LEU A 111 -8.03 -45.48 -11.39
C LEU A 111 -9.35 -45.48 -12.16
N TYR A 112 -10.48 -45.56 -11.45
CA TYR A 112 -11.82 -45.68 -12.03
C TYR A 112 -12.54 -44.35 -12.20
N THR A 113 -11.97 -43.25 -11.68
CA THR A 113 -12.51 -41.91 -11.93
C THR A 113 -12.46 -41.63 -13.43
N THR A 114 -13.59 -41.16 -13.95
CA THR A 114 -13.71 -40.78 -15.36
C THR A 114 -13.42 -39.30 -15.54
N GLN A 115 -12.50 -38.97 -16.45
CA GLN A 115 -12.11 -37.61 -16.78
C GLN A 115 -12.29 -37.36 -18.28
N ASN A 116 -12.56 -36.11 -18.66
CA ASN A 116 -12.58 -35.73 -20.07
C ASN A 116 -11.14 -35.65 -20.59
N CYS A 117 -10.90 -36.06 -21.83
CA CYS A 117 -9.63 -35.85 -22.50
C CYS A 117 -9.27 -34.35 -22.53
N GLN A 118 -8.02 -34.03 -22.19
CA GLN A 118 -7.51 -32.65 -22.14
C GLN A 118 -7.16 -32.11 -23.54
N ASN A 119 -7.13 -32.96 -24.56
CA ASN A 119 -6.86 -32.52 -25.93
C ASN A 119 -8.10 -31.81 -26.52
N GLU A 120 -7.91 -30.58 -26.96
CA GLU A 120 -8.94 -29.77 -27.62
C GLU A 120 -9.59 -30.55 -28.77
N GLY A 121 -10.92 -30.69 -28.72
CA GLY A 121 -11.71 -31.36 -29.75
C GLY A 121 -11.95 -32.87 -29.54
N CYS A 122 -11.28 -33.53 -28.59
CA CYS A 122 -11.48 -34.97 -28.35
C CYS A 122 -12.82 -35.27 -27.65
N GLY A 123 -13.11 -34.59 -26.53
CA GLY A 123 -14.37 -34.73 -25.79
C GLY A 123 -14.65 -36.11 -25.16
N GLU A 124 -13.77 -37.11 -25.34
CA GLU A 124 -13.96 -38.45 -24.79
C GLU A 124 -13.83 -38.48 -23.26
N LYS A 125 -14.71 -39.26 -22.62
CA LYS A 125 -14.71 -39.55 -21.18
C LYS A 125 -13.94 -40.84 -20.93
N ILE A 126 -12.81 -40.76 -20.23
CA ILE A 126 -11.84 -41.85 -20.07
C ILE A 126 -11.60 -42.11 -18.59
N LYS A 127 -11.62 -43.38 -18.18
CA LYS A 127 -11.21 -43.78 -16.82
C LYS A 127 -9.70 -43.57 -16.66
N ASN A 128 -9.24 -43.08 -15.50
CA ASN A 128 -7.84 -42.76 -15.22
C ASN A 128 -6.86 -43.89 -15.58
N PHE A 129 -7.21 -45.17 -15.34
CA PHE A 129 -6.32 -46.29 -15.70
C PHE A 129 -6.10 -46.46 -17.21
N LYS A 130 -7.02 -45.99 -18.05
CA LYS A 130 -6.89 -45.99 -19.52
C LYS A 130 -6.38 -44.67 -20.07
N LEU A 131 -6.12 -43.67 -19.22
CA LEU A 131 -5.77 -42.33 -19.65
C LEU A 131 -4.43 -42.30 -20.39
N GLU A 132 -3.42 -43.03 -19.90
CA GLU A 132 -2.11 -43.11 -20.57
C GLU A 132 -2.19 -43.84 -21.92
N GLU A 133 -2.97 -44.93 -22.00
CA GLU A 133 -3.21 -45.63 -23.26
C GLU A 133 -3.92 -44.71 -24.27
N HIS A 134 -4.97 -44.00 -23.82
CA HIS A 134 -5.66 -43.02 -24.66
C HIS A 134 -4.71 -41.90 -25.08
N ARG A 135 -3.87 -41.35 -24.19
CA ARG A 135 -2.94 -40.26 -24.51
C ARG A 135 -2.02 -40.61 -25.69
N GLN A 136 -1.58 -41.87 -25.77
CA GLN A 136 -0.74 -42.35 -26.88
C GLN A 136 -1.53 -42.51 -28.19
N LYS A 137 -2.79 -42.92 -28.12
CA LYS A 137 -3.64 -43.23 -29.28
C LYS A 137 -4.55 -42.07 -29.73
N CYS A 138 -4.70 -41.04 -28.91
CA CYS A 138 -5.62 -39.94 -29.14
C CYS A 138 -5.29 -39.22 -30.44
N GLN A 139 -6.24 -39.16 -31.37
CA GLN A 139 -6.05 -38.49 -32.65
C GLN A 139 -5.94 -36.96 -32.49
N PHE A 140 -6.45 -36.39 -31.39
CA PHE A 140 -6.37 -34.96 -31.11
C PHE A 140 -5.09 -34.57 -30.34
N ARG A 141 -4.19 -35.52 -30.06
CA ARG A 141 -2.92 -35.23 -29.39
C ARG A 141 -2.05 -34.31 -30.24
N LYS A 142 -1.31 -33.41 -29.59
CA LYS A 142 -0.37 -32.53 -30.28
C LYS A 142 0.92 -33.28 -30.58
N VAL A 143 1.38 -33.18 -31.83
CA VAL A 143 2.67 -33.68 -32.31
C VAL A 143 3.49 -32.52 -32.84
N ILE A 144 4.81 -32.66 -32.85
CA ILE A 144 5.73 -31.64 -33.36
C ILE A 144 6.07 -32.00 -34.80
N CYS A 145 5.99 -31.03 -35.71
CA CYS A 145 6.48 -31.22 -37.07
C CYS A 145 8.01 -31.22 -37.10
N ASP A 146 8.64 -32.24 -37.69
CA ASP A 146 10.10 -32.35 -37.77
C ASP A 146 10.76 -31.25 -38.62
N GLN A 147 10.01 -30.62 -39.54
CA GLN A 147 10.54 -29.61 -40.45
C GLN A 147 10.39 -28.19 -39.91
N CYS A 148 9.21 -27.83 -39.40
CA CYS A 148 8.94 -26.47 -38.92
C CYS A 148 8.98 -26.33 -37.39
N LEU A 149 9.08 -27.45 -36.67
CA LEU A 149 9.13 -27.52 -35.19
C LEU A 149 7.88 -26.95 -34.49
N ILE A 150 6.75 -26.87 -35.20
CA ILE A 150 5.48 -26.37 -34.65
C ILE A 150 4.63 -27.54 -34.15
N SER A 151 4.02 -27.36 -32.98
CA SER A 151 3.04 -28.30 -32.44
C SER A 151 1.69 -28.18 -33.15
N TYR A 152 1.10 -29.29 -33.60
CA TYR A 152 -0.22 -29.32 -34.22
C TYR A 152 -1.01 -30.60 -33.84
N PRO A 153 -2.35 -30.60 -33.92
CA PRO A 153 -3.16 -31.79 -33.64
C PRO A 153 -2.94 -32.89 -34.69
N LEU A 154 -2.69 -34.13 -34.26
CA LEU A 154 -2.37 -35.25 -35.16
C LEU A 154 -3.48 -35.55 -36.18
N ASN A 155 -4.74 -35.30 -35.86
CA ASN A 155 -5.90 -35.48 -36.73
C ASN A 155 -6.00 -34.42 -37.86
N GLN A 156 -5.14 -33.41 -37.85
CA GLN A 156 -5.11 -32.37 -38.88
C GLN A 156 -3.93 -32.57 -39.82
N ASN A 157 -4.16 -32.34 -41.12
CA ASN A 157 -3.09 -32.28 -42.11
C ASN A 157 -2.27 -31.01 -41.90
N HIS A 158 -1.01 -31.16 -41.53
CA HIS A 158 -0.08 -30.05 -41.31
C HIS A 158 0.54 -29.57 -42.62
N ASN A 159 0.42 -28.27 -42.90
CA ASN A 159 1.10 -27.62 -44.02
C ASN A 159 2.11 -26.61 -43.46
N CYS A 160 3.39 -27.02 -43.41
CA CYS A 160 4.49 -26.23 -42.86
C CYS A 160 4.52 -24.80 -43.41
N PHE A 161 4.37 -24.67 -44.74
CA PHE A 161 4.45 -23.37 -45.41
C PHE A 161 3.32 -22.44 -44.98
N LYS A 162 2.07 -22.94 -44.97
CA LYS A 162 0.92 -22.15 -44.52
C LYS A 162 1.06 -21.74 -43.05
N THR A 163 1.46 -22.67 -42.18
CA THR A 163 1.60 -22.39 -40.74
C THR A 163 2.72 -21.40 -40.46
N LEU A 164 3.88 -21.52 -41.14
CA LEU A 164 4.99 -20.58 -40.98
C LEU A 164 4.64 -19.19 -41.53
N ASN A 165 4.00 -19.11 -42.70
CA ASN A 165 3.56 -17.82 -43.25
C ASN A 165 2.54 -17.13 -42.32
N GLN A 166 1.58 -17.87 -41.78
CA GLN A 166 0.64 -17.30 -40.81
C GLN A 166 1.39 -16.76 -39.58
N LYS A 167 2.35 -17.51 -39.04
CA LYS A 167 3.16 -17.03 -37.91
C LYS A 167 3.95 -15.76 -38.25
N ILE A 168 4.49 -15.66 -39.46
CA ILE A 168 5.20 -14.46 -39.93
C ILE A 168 4.23 -13.27 -40.03
N GLU A 169 3.03 -13.49 -40.57
CA GLU A 169 1.98 -12.46 -40.64
C GLU A 169 1.56 -12.00 -39.24
N ASP A 170 1.32 -12.94 -38.32
CA ASP A 170 0.97 -12.66 -36.93
C ASP A 170 2.09 -11.87 -36.23
N GLN A 171 3.35 -12.26 -36.43
CA GLN A 171 4.51 -11.54 -35.91
C GLN A 171 4.64 -10.14 -36.51
N ASN A 172 4.41 -9.98 -37.81
CA ASN A 172 4.44 -8.68 -38.47
C ASN A 172 3.34 -7.75 -37.95
N LEU A 173 2.16 -8.29 -37.64
CA LEU A 173 1.08 -7.53 -37.01
C LEU A 173 1.52 -7.01 -35.62
N ILE A 174 2.11 -7.87 -34.80
CA ILE A 174 2.63 -7.50 -33.48
C ILE A 174 3.74 -6.44 -33.62
N ILE A 175 4.68 -6.62 -34.54
CA ILE A 175 5.77 -5.65 -34.78
C ILE A 175 5.20 -4.29 -35.17
N ASN A 176 4.20 -4.25 -36.05
CA ASN A 176 3.57 -2.98 -36.46
C ASN A 176 2.83 -2.30 -35.31
N GLN A 177 2.16 -3.07 -34.46
CA GLN A 177 1.55 -2.53 -33.23
C GLN A 177 2.60 -1.95 -32.28
N LEU A 178 3.70 -2.68 -32.05
CA LEU A 178 4.80 -2.21 -31.21
C LEU A 178 5.46 -0.93 -31.77
N LYS A 179 5.65 -0.84 -33.09
CA LYS A 179 6.17 0.37 -33.73
C LYS A 179 5.29 1.58 -33.47
N LYS A 180 3.96 1.44 -33.62
CA LYS A 180 3.01 2.51 -33.33
C LYS A 180 3.07 2.95 -31.86
N MET A 181 3.16 1.98 -30.93
CA MET A 181 3.31 2.31 -29.50
C MET A 181 4.60 3.09 -29.21
N ILE A 182 5.71 2.77 -29.89
CA ILE A 182 6.98 3.49 -29.75
C ILE A 182 6.86 4.91 -30.31
N GLU A 183 6.18 5.10 -31.45
CA GLU A 183 5.92 6.42 -32.01
C GLU A 183 5.09 7.30 -31.06
N ASP A 184 4.03 6.74 -30.49
CA ASP A 184 3.18 7.41 -29.50
C ASP A 184 3.99 7.79 -28.24
N GLN A 185 4.82 6.87 -27.73
CA GLN A 185 5.72 7.14 -26.60
C GLN A 185 6.74 8.25 -26.91
N ASN A 186 7.33 8.25 -28.11
CA ASN A 186 8.28 9.28 -28.51
C ASN A 186 7.63 10.66 -28.57
N SER A 187 6.38 10.75 -29.03
CA SER A 187 5.61 11.99 -29.02
C SER A 187 5.43 12.53 -27.58
N ILE A 188 5.03 11.66 -26.65
CA ILE A 188 4.87 12.00 -25.23
C ILE A 188 6.20 12.45 -24.61
N ILE A 189 7.30 11.73 -24.88
CA ILE A 189 8.63 12.08 -24.38
C ILE A 189 9.03 13.48 -24.86
N ASN A 190 8.76 13.81 -26.13
CA ASN A 190 9.08 15.13 -26.67
C ASN A 190 8.25 16.24 -25.99
N GLN A 191 6.97 16.01 -25.72
CA GLN A 191 6.15 16.95 -24.94
C GLN A 191 6.68 17.12 -23.51
N LEU A 192 7.00 16.03 -22.83
CA LEU A 192 7.55 16.07 -21.47
C LEU A 192 8.87 16.85 -21.41
N LYS A 193 9.75 16.66 -22.39
CA LYS A 193 11.02 17.43 -22.48
C LYS A 193 10.77 18.94 -22.53
N GLN A 194 9.78 19.39 -23.31
CA GLN A 194 9.43 20.81 -23.39
C GLN A 194 8.90 21.33 -22.05
N THR A 195 8.01 20.59 -21.39
CA THR A 195 7.47 20.97 -20.07
C THR A 195 8.57 21.06 -19.02
N VAL A 196 9.50 20.11 -18.98
CA VAL A 196 10.62 20.13 -18.04
C VAL A 196 11.53 21.34 -18.28
N LEU A 197 11.83 21.66 -19.53
CA LEU A 197 12.62 22.85 -19.87
C LEU A 197 11.93 24.13 -19.39
N GLN A 198 10.62 24.25 -19.59
CA GLN A 198 9.85 25.40 -19.10
C GLN A 198 9.89 25.49 -17.57
N GLN A 199 9.71 24.37 -16.87
CA GLN A 199 9.79 24.34 -15.40
C GLN A 199 11.17 24.78 -14.88
N GLN A 200 12.25 24.44 -15.58
CA GLN A 200 13.60 24.90 -15.22
C GLN A 200 13.73 26.42 -15.36
N ILE A 201 13.17 27.00 -16.43
CA ILE A 201 13.15 28.46 -16.63
C ILE A 201 12.34 29.13 -15.51
N ASP A 202 11.15 28.62 -15.22
CA ASP A 202 10.28 29.15 -14.17
C ASP A 202 10.97 29.09 -12.80
N GLN A 203 11.68 28.00 -12.51
CA GLN A 203 12.45 27.85 -11.28
C GLN A 203 13.57 28.89 -11.16
N GLN A 204 14.28 29.18 -12.26
CA GLN A 204 15.29 30.24 -12.28
C GLN A 204 14.68 31.62 -12.02
N GLN A 205 13.53 31.92 -12.62
CA GLN A 205 12.81 33.17 -12.39
C GLN A 205 12.35 33.31 -10.94
N ILE A 206 11.80 32.24 -10.35
CA ILE A 206 11.40 32.22 -8.94
C ILE A 206 12.60 32.51 -8.02
N GLN A 207 13.76 31.89 -8.29
CA GLN A 207 14.98 32.16 -7.50
C GLN A 207 15.41 33.62 -7.60
N GLN A 208 15.31 34.25 -8.77
CA GLN A 208 15.63 35.67 -8.94
C GLN A 208 14.63 36.55 -8.16
N LEU A 209 13.34 36.27 -8.25
CA LEU A 209 12.30 37.00 -7.52
C LEU A 209 12.48 36.87 -6.00
N GLN A 210 12.85 35.68 -5.51
CA GLN A 210 13.16 35.47 -4.08
C GLN A 210 14.36 36.31 -3.63
N LYS A 211 15.43 36.41 -4.43
CA LYS A 211 16.60 37.25 -4.12
C LYS A 211 16.20 38.73 -4.04
N LEU A 212 15.42 39.22 -4.99
CA LEU A 212 14.90 40.60 -4.99
C LEU A 212 14.00 40.84 -3.76
N GLY A 213 13.12 39.90 -3.44
CA GLY A 213 12.26 39.96 -2.26
C GLY A 213 13.05 40.04 -0.95
N ARG A 214 14.10 39.23 -0.80
CA ARG A 214 15.01 39.30 0.36
C ARG A 214 15.72 40.65 0.45
N ALA A 215 16.23 41.17 -0.66
CA ALA A 215 16.91 42.48 -0.69
C ALA A 215 15.96 43.63 -0.29
N LEU A 216 14.72 43.62 -0.81
CA LEU A 216 13.69 44.59 -0.44
C LEU A 216 13.31 44.49 1.05
N GLN A 217 13.21 43.28 1.60
CA GLN A 217 12.92 43.08 3.02
C GLN A 217 14.08 43.58 3.90
N GLN A 218 15.34 43.28 3.54
CA GLN A 218 16.52 43.81 4.24
C GLN A 218 16.54 45.34 4.23
N GLN A 219 16.22 45.97 3.10
CA GLN A 219 16.12 47.42 3.01
C GLN A 219 15.04 47.96 3.95
N LYS A 220 13.84 47.35 3.95
CA LYS A 220 12.76 47.71 4.89
C LYS A 220 13.14 47.51 6.34
N ASP A 221 13.93 46.49 6.68
CA ASP A 221 14.38 46.21 8.05
C ASP A 221 15.40 47.26 8.54
N GLN A 222 16.11 47.93 7.63
CA GLN A 222 17.13 48.94 7.94
C GLN A 222 16.62 50.39 7.87
N THR A 223 15.41 50.64 7.36
CA THR A 223 14.85 52.00 7.22
C THR A 223 13.58 52.22 8.05
N CYS A 224 13.30 53.47 8.40
CA CYS A 224 11.99 53.87 8.94
C CYS A 224 10.93 53.97 7.81
N GLU A 225 9.67 54.26 8.17
CA GLU A 225 8.56 54.47 7.21
C GLU A 225 8.86 55.53 6.15
N ASN A 226 9.69 56.54 6.50
CA ASN A 226 10.08 57.64 5.61
C ASN A 226 11.37 57.34 4.82
N GLY A 227 11.90 56.12 4.89
CA GLY A 227 13.11 55.72 4.15
C GLY A 227 14.44 56.15 4.78
N HIS A 228 14.46 56.73 5.98
CA HIS A 228 15.70 57.08 6.67
C HIS A 228 16.35 55.87 7.33
N ASN A 229 17.68 55.81 7.33
CA ASN A 229 18.45 54.73 7.93
C ASN A 229 18.26 54.69 9.45
N LEU A 230 18.10 53.47 9.98
CA LEU A 230 18.05 53.18 11.39
C LEU A 230 19.46 52.89 11.91
N ILE A 231 19.78 53.43 13.08
CA ILE A 231 21.03 53.10 13.79
C ILE A 231 20.75 52.14 14.93
N TRP A 232 21.72 51.26 15.20
CA TRP A 232 21.73 50.43 16.39
C TRP A 232 22.09 51.26 17.62
N VAL A 233 21.32 51.11 18.68
CA VAL A 233 21.55 51.78 19.96
C VAL A 233 21.48 50.77 21.10
N GLN A 234 22.05 51.13 22.25
CA GLN A 234 21.90 50.35 23.47
C GLN A 234 20.42 50.15 23.83
N ALA A 235 20.12 49.08 24.55
CA ALA A 235 18.75 48.68 24.90
C ALA A 235 17.97 49.84 25.53
N ILE A 236 16.91 50.27 24.85
CA ILE A 236 15.94 51.22 25.38
C ILE A 236 14.77 50.42 25.96
N TYR A 237 14.58 50.55 27.27
CA TYR A 237 13.52 49.89 28.01
C TYR A 237 12.31 50.82 28.21
N ARG A 238 11.10 50.24 28.29
CA ARG A 238 9.84 50.93 28.61
C ARG A 238 9.47 52.07 27.66
N GLN A 239 9.79 51.91 26.37
CA GLN A 239 9.41 52.85 25.32
C GLN A 239 8.61 52.14 24.23
N GLN A 240 7.69 52.88 23.61
CA GLN A 240 6.78 52.31 22.62
C GLN A 240 7.45 52.17 21.25
N CYS A 241 7.43 50.97 20.68
CA CYS A 241 7.90 50.75 19.30
C CYS A 241 7.02 51.54 18.33
N SER A 242 7.63 52.37 17.47
CA SER A 242 6.90 53.19 16.49
C SER A 242 6.19 52.37 15.40
N SER A 243 6.50 51.08 15.26
CA SER A 243 5.85 50.18 14.30
C SER A 243 4.76 49.30 14.92
N CYS A 244 5.03 48.54 15.98
CA CYS A 244 4.02 47.65 16.59
C CYS A 244 3.29 48.24 17.81
N GLN A 245 3.67 49.44 18.26
CA GLN A 245 3.05 50.13 19.39
C GLN A 245 3.14 49.39 20.74
N GLN A 246 4.00 48.37 20.88
CA GLN A 246 4.20 47.61 22.11
C GLN A 246 5.31 48.22 23.00
N PHE A 247 5.13 48.14 24.33
CA PHE A 247 6.05 48.69 25.36
C PHE A 247 7.01 47.65 25.97
N ASN A 248 6.75 46.35 25.78
CA ASN A 248 7.47 45.25 26.46
C ASN A 248 8.69 44.73 25.71
N GLU A 249 8.98 45.26 24.52
CA GLU A 249 10.09 44.78 23.69
C GLU A 249 11.30 45.70 23.79
N ILE A 250 12.50 45.12 23.78
CA ILE A 250 13.74 45.88 23.81
C ILE A 250 13.86 46.65 22.48
N ALA A 251 13.82 47.98 22.56
CA ALA A 251 14.03 48.86 21.42
C ALA A 251 15.52 49.10 21.19
N ARG A 252 15.99 48.78 19.99
CA ARG A 252 17.42 48.80 19.63
C ARG A 252 17.70 49.55 18.33
N PHE A 253 16.66 49.96 17.63
CA PHE A 253 16.77 50.76 16.41
C PHE A 253 16.25 52.16 16.68
N LYS A 254 17.00 53.18 16.28
CA LYS A 254 16.58 54.57 16.34
C LYS A 254 16.73 55.24 14.97
N CYS A 255 15.71 55.95 14.54
CA CYS A 255 15.81 56.90 13.44
C CYS A 255 16.21 58.26 14.01
N GLN A 256 17.42 58.74 13.72
CA GLN A 256 17.85 60.05 14.23
C GLN A 256 17.04 61.21 13.63
N GLN A 257 16.63 61.09 12.36
CA GLN A 257 15.92 62.16 11.65
C GLN A 257 14.45 62.28 12.07
N CYS A 258 13.77 61.17 12.31
CA CYS A 258 12.36 61.17 12.77
C CYS A 258 12.22 61.08 14.29
N ASN A 259 13.33 60.89 15.01
CA ASN A 259 13.37 60.59 16.45
C ASN A 259 12.43 59.43 16.88
N LYS A 260 12.18 58.48 15.97
CA LYS A 260 11.37 57.27 16.19
C LYS A 260 12.27 56.10 16.63
N ILE A 261 11.72 55.17 17.41
CA ILE A 261 12.42 53.96 17.86
C ILE A 261 11.68 52.69 17.47
N TYR A 262 12.41 51.60 17.26
CA TYR A 262 11.85 50.34 16.81
C TYR A 262 12.45 49.16 17.60
N CYS A 263 11.61 48.16 17.87
CA CYS A 263 12.02 46.92 18.54
C CYS A 263 12.66 45.92 17.57
N GLN A 264 13.43 44.99 18.12
CA GLN A 264 14.12 43.93 17.38
C GLN A 264 13.16 42.96 16.63
N LYS A 265 11.88 42.93 17.01
CA LYS A 265 10.85 42.13 16.32
C LYS A 265 10.33 42.82 15.05
N CYS A 266 10.24 44.14 15.07
CA CYS A 266 9.73 44.93 13.94
C CYS A 266 10.80 45.30 12.92
N LYS A 267 12.06 45.38 13.37
CA LYS A 267 13.22 45.69 12.54
C LYS A 267 14.32 44.72 12.89
N LYS A 268 14.91 44.09 11.88
CA LYS A 268 15.96 43.10 12.07
C LYS A 268 17.33 43.73 11.99
N ALA A 269 18.22 43.28 12.86
CA ALA A 269 19.62 43.63 12.80
C ALA A 269 20.25 43.02 11.55
N CYS A 270 21.02 43.79 10.81
CA CYS A 270 21.87 43.27 9.75
C CYS A 270 23.29 43.16 10.29
N PHE A 271 23.92 42.01 10.11
CA PHE A 271 25.34 41.80 10.38
C PHE A 271 25.95 41.10 9.16
N LYS A 272 27.09 41.59 8.71
CA LYS A 272 27.79 41.08 7.52
C LYS A 272 29.29 41.11 7.79
N ASP A 273 30.02 40.17 7.22
CA ASP A 273 31.49 40.12 7.29
C ASP A 273 32.01 40.11 8.75
N GLN A 274 31.32 39.37 9.64
CA GLN A 274 31.62 39.31 11.08
C GLN A 274 31.54 40.67 11.81
N LYS A 275 30.77 41.62 11.30
CA LYS A 275 30.57 42.93 11.95
C LYS A 275 29.19 43.07 12.56
N CYS A 276 29.10 43.68 13.74
CA CYS A 276 27.83 44.00 14.38
C CYS A 276 27.04 45.05 13.57
N PRO A 277 25.78 45.33 13.91
CA PRO A 277 24.97 46.36 13.23
C PRO A 277 25.59 47.78 13.24
N ALA A 278 26.45 48.09 14.21
CA ALA A 278 27.21 49.34 14.27
C ALA A 278 28.59 49.28 13.55
N LYS A 279 28.89 48.17 12.86
CA LYS A 279 30.12 47.90 12.09
C LYS A 279 31.38 47.56 12.90
N HIS A 280 31.28 47.32 14.21
CA HIS A 280 32.41 46.79 14.98
C HIS A 280 32.62 45.30 14.73
N GLN A 281 33.86 44.83 14.91
CA GLN A 281 34.21 43.43 14.71
C GLN A 281 33.63 42.57 15.84
N LEU A 282 32.84 41.56 15.49
CA LEU A 282 32.33 40.57 16.44
C LEU A 282 33.48 39.65 16.90
N GLN A 283 33.53 39.40 18.20
CA GLN A 283 34.47 38.47 18.79
C GLN A 283 33.80 37.12 19.03
N TYR A 284 34.38 36.05 18.50
CA TYR A 284 33.90 34.70 18.73
C TYR A 284 34.37 34.17 20.08
N LYS A 285 33.46 33.53 20.81
CA LYS A 285 33.74 32.72 22.00
C LYS A 285 33.15 31.33 21.82
N SER A 286 33.99 30.31 21.97
CA SER A 286 33.58 28.90 21.85
C SER A 286 32.60 28.47 22.95
N ILE A 287 32.66 29.11 24.12
CA ILE A 287 31.75 28.86 25.25
C ILE A 287 31.08 30.20 25.61
N ALA A 288 29.76 30.26 25.50
CA ALA A 288 28.98 31.42 25.92
C ALA A 288 28.87 31.52 27.44
N SER A 289 28.77 32.72 28.01
CA SER A 289 28.44 32.90 29.44
C SER A 289 26.97 32.58 29.72
N GLN A 290 26.66 32.14 30.93
CA GLN A 290 25.28 31.92 31.43
C GLN A 290 24.39 33.16 31.35
N THR A 291 25.00 34.34 31.38
CA THR A 291 24.32 35.64 31.34
C THR A 291 24.00 36.13 29.93
N ILE A 292 24.59 35.51 28.89
CA ILE A 292 24.43 35.96 27.51
C ILE A 292 23.13 35.41 26.92
N THR A 293 22.34 36.30 26.33
CA THR A 293 21.12 35.98 25.58
C THR A 293 21.30 36.47 24.16
N CYS A 294 20.97 35.63 23.18
CA CYS A 294 21.10 36.00 21.78
C CYS A 294 20.07 37.07 21.39
N ASP A 295 20.50 38.20 20.83
CA ASP A 295 19.64 39.31 20.37
C ASP A 295 18.76 38.94 19.16
N PHE A 296 18.97 37.78 18.54
CA PHE A 296 18.23 37.32 17.36
C PHE A 296 17.10 36.34 17.68
N CYS A 297 17.36 35.36 18.54
CA CYS A 297 16.37 34.34 18.92
C CYS A 297 15.90 34.46 20.38
N SER A 298 16.47 35.39 21.14
CA SER A 298 16.24 35.58 22.58
C SER A 298 16.55 34.33 23.44
N GLN A 299 17.28 33.35 22.90
CA GLN A 299 17.68 32.14 23.62
C GLN A 299 19.10 32.28 24.19
N ARG A 300 19.40 31.52 25.24
CA ARG A 300 20.72 31.52 25.89
C ARG A 300 21.61 30.43 25.27
N PRO A 301 22.71 30.78 24.59
CA PRO A 301 23.57 29.80 23.91
C PRO A 301 24.26 28.83 24.88
N PHE A 302 24.54 29.29 26.12
CA PHE A 302 25.16 28.47 27.17
C PHE A 302 24.42 27.16 27.43
N PHE A 303 23.08 27.20 27.54
CA PHE A 303 22.29 25.99 27.82
C PHE A 303 22.23 25.01 26.64
N LYS A 304 22.65 25.45 25.45
CA LYS A 304 22.77 24.61 24.26
C LYS A 304 24.19 24.12 24.00
N GLY A 305 25.17 24.55 24.80
CA GLY A 305 26.58 24.33 24.50
C GLY A 305 27.04 25.01 23.21
N GLU A 306 26.33 26.02 22.73
CA GLU A 306 26.69 26.77 21.52
C GLU A 306 27.65 27.92 21.85
N GLY A 307 28.59 28.17 20.94
CA GLY A 307 29.40 29.39 20.96
C GLY A 307 28.58 30.65 20.66
N VAL A 308 29.21 31.81 20.87
CA VAL A 308 28.57 33.12 20.66
C VAL A 308 29.54 34.09 19.98
N TRP A 309 29.00 34.93 19.10
CA TRP A 309 29.67 36.10 18.57
C TRP A 309 29.17 37.33 19.33
N SER A 310 30.08 38.07 19.94
CA SER A 310 29.75 39.20 20.82
C SER A 310 30.43 40.48 20.35
N ASP A 311 29.72 41.60 20.41
CA ASP A 311 30.29 42.94 20.51
C ASP A 311 29.86 43.55 21.85
N ARG A 312 30.85 43.83 22.71
CA ARG A 312 30.62 44.39 24.05
C ARG A 312 30.35 45.89 24.02
N GLU A 313 30.80 46.61 22.99
CA GLU A 313 30.56 48.04 22.86
C GLU A 313 29.10 48.32 22.51
N CYS A 314 28.52 47.48 21.64
CA CYS A 314 27.13 47.61 21.19
C CYS A 314 26.12 46.76 21.96
N ASP A 315 26.58 45.99 22.95
CA ASP A 315 25.76 45.02 23.68
C ASP A 315 24.96 44.15 22.71
N PHE A 316 25.69 43.51 21.78
CA PHE A 316 25.14 42.67 20.71
C PHE A 316 25.74 41.27 20.80
N ASP A 317 24.90 40.28 21.06
CA ASP A 317 25.27 38.87 21.20
C ASP A 317 24.46 38.00 20.23
N ILE A 318 25.12 37.19 19.40
CA ILE A 318 24.46 36.27 18.45
C ILE A 318 25.01 34.85 18.57
N CYS A 319 24.12 33.87 18.73
CA CYS A 319 24.51 32.46 18.80
C CYS A 319 24.98 31.94 17.44
N VAL A 320 25.85 30.92 17.43
CA VAL A 320 26.38 30.33 16.20
C VAL A 320 25.28 29.83 15.26
N SER A 321 24.21 29.25 15.80
CA SER A 321 23.07 28.77 14.99
C SER A 321 22.34 29.91 14.27
N CYS A 322 22.15 31.07 14.91
CA CYS A 322 21.58 32.24 14.27
C CYS A 322 22.56 32.89 13.29
N TYR A 323 23.85 32.94 13.65
CA TYR A 323 24.90 33.45 12.78
C TYR A 323 24.96 32.66 11.46
N ASN A 324 25.00 31.33 11.51
CA ASN A 324 25.10 30.49 10.32
C ASN A 324 23.87 30.55 9.42
N LYS A 325 22.66 30.64 9.99
CA LYS A 325 21.39 30.74 9.24
C LYS A 325 21.27 32.01 8.41
N GLU A 326 21.87 33.10 8.85
CA GLU A 326 21.85 34.38 8.12
C GLU A 326 22.99 34.50 7.09
N GLN A 327 23.99 33.59 7.13
CA GLN A 327 25.09 33.53 6.15
C GLN A 327 24.81 32.54 4.99
N SER A 328 23.75 31.73 5.06
CA SER A 328 23.33 30.71 4.07
C SER A 328 22.27 31.22 3.10
#